data_AF-A0A0Q0KM28-F1
#
_entry.id   AF-A0A0Q0KM28-F1
#
_cell.length_a   1.000
_cell.length_b   1.000
_cell.length_c   1.000
_cell.angle_alpha   90.00
_cell.angle_beta   90.00
_cell.angle_gamma   90.00
#
_symmetry.space_group_name_H-M   'P 1'
#
loop_
_entity.id
_entity.type
_entity.pdbx_description
1 polymer ?
#
loop_
_entity_poly.entity_id
_entity_poly.type
_entity_poly.pdbx_seq_one_letter_code
_entity_poly.pdbx_strand_id
1 'polypeptide(L)'
;MQYQFTILGSYQAKLRNAEQAFNEYFTAYLETVKAHPFKDVLGELMTELDMLDTGSKSKLCQNLTPSDLSDALSRMLNDTSKPSLSDICCGTGVLILSNLKIRLESNTNDGIKLVLNDMDSLMCKICMIQIEWNNSIHIKGLFPFSYIIYNHNTITEYKHFANGITEQSKVVGCSDPRLITEDVIKRGLFEKYKNLVFSNCA
;
A
#
# COMPACT_ATOMS: atom_id res chain seq x y z
N MET A 1 13.20 1.92 -3.60
CA MET A 1 13.17 1.25 -4.92
C MET A 1 11.86 0.50 -5.13
N GLN A 2 11.50 -0.40 -4.20
CA GLN A 2 10.28 -1.22 -4.23
C GLN A 2 8.98 -0.47 -4.56
N TYR A 3 8.74 0.66 -3.92
CA TYR A 3 7.56 1.50 -4.15
C TYR A 3 7.41 1.92 -5.63
N GLN A 4 8.50 2.42 -6.25
CA GLN A 4 8.49 2.80 -7.66
C GLN A 4 8.29 1.58 -8.56
N PHE A 5 9.01 0.49 -8.27
CA PHE A 5 8.93 -0.73 -9.06
C PHE A 5 7.52 -1.32 -9.07
N THR A 6 6.86 -1.35 -7.91
CA THR A 6 5.49 -1.88 -7.77
C THR A 6 4.50 -1.11 -8.64
N ILE A 7 4.60 0.21 -8.73
CA ILE A 7 3.67 1.04 -9.52
C ILE A 7 4.07 1.12 -11.00
N LEU A 8 5.35 1.35 -11.29
CA LEU A 8 5.82 1.70 -12.63
C LEU A 8 6.30 0.49 -13.43
N GLY A 9 6.72 -0.58 -12.76
CA GLY A 9 7.52 -1.67 -13.32
C GLY A 9 9.01 -1.31 -13.49
N SER A 10 9.42 -0.14 -13.01
CA SER A 10 10.78 0.39 -13.14
C SER A 10 11.10 1.36 -12.00
N TYR A 11 12.35 1.79 -11.90
CA TYR A 11 12.81 2.76 -10.91
C TYR A 11 13.88 3.67 -11.50
N GLN A 12 14.13 4.81 -10.84
CA GLN A 12 15.07 5.82 -11.33
C GLN A 12 16.49 5.26 -11.54
N ALA A 13 17.14 5.65 -12.63
CA ALA A 13 18.48 5.18 -13.01
C ALA A 13 19.56 5.36 -11.92
N LYS A 14 19.43 6.38 -11.07
CA LYS A 14 20.34 6.63 -9.93
C LYS A 14 20.35 5.53 -8.88
N LEU A 15 19.36 4.62 -8.92
CA LEU A 15 19.20 3.51 -8.00
C LEU A 15 19.79 2.20 -8.53
N ARG A 16 20.35 2.18 -9.74
CA ARG A 16 20.91 0.95 -10.37
C ARG A 16 22.04 0.31 -9.57
N ASN A 17 22.80 1.10 -8.83
CA ASN A 17 23.85 0.58 -7.95
C ASN A 17 23.32 -0.34 -6.83
N ALA A 18 22.04 -0.24 -6.50
CA ALA A 18 21.39 -1.11 -5.52
C ALA A 18 20.50 -2.20 -6.16
N GLU A 19 20.55 -2.37 -7.49
CA GLU A 19 19.68 -3.30 -8.24
C GLU A 19 19.85 -4.76 -7.81
N GLN A 20 21.09 -5.22 -7.64
CA GLN A 20 21.35 -6.60 -7.20
C GLN A 20 20.72 -6.87 -5.83
N ALA A 21 21.05 -6.05 -4.83
CA ALA A 21 20.52 -6.18 -3.48
C ALA A 21 18.97 -6.04 -3.46
N PHE A 22 18.43 -5.17 -4.31
CA PHE A 22 16.99 -5.03 -4.49
C PHE A 22 16.35 -6.30 -5.03
N ASN A 23 16.92 -6.93 -6.05
CA ASN A 23 16.38 -8.16 -6.64
C ASN A 23 16.42 -9.34 -5.66
N GLU A 24 17.49 -9.46 -4.88
CA GLU A 24 17.60 -10.48 -3.82
C GLU A 24 16.52 -10.27 -2.75
N TYR A 25 16.41 -9.05 -2.20
CA TYR A 25 15.37 -8.69 -1.25
C TYR A 25 13.96 -8.91 -1.81
N PHE A 26 13.72 -8.45 -3.03
CA PHE A 26 12.40 -8.51 -3.65
C PHE A 26 11.97 -9.95 -3.92
N THR A 27 12.90 -10.81 -4.32
CA THR A 27 12.64 -12.25 -4.48
C THR A 27 12.23 -12.86 -3.14
N ALA A 28 13.01 -12.65 -2.08
CA ALA A 28 12.70 -13.15 -0.74
C ALA A 28 11.34 -12.62 -0.21
N TYR A 29 11.06 -11.34 -0.45
CA TYR A 29 9.77 -10.74 -0.12
C TYR A 29 8.60 -11.43 -0.86
N LEU A 30 8.72 -11.63 -2.17
CA LEU A 30 7.67 -12.29 -2.96
C LEU A 30 7.45 -13.74 -2.54
N GLU A 31 8.53 -14.48 -2.25
CA GLU A 31 8.44 -15.85 -1.73
C GLU A 31 7.71 -15.90 -0.39
N THR A 32 8.01 -14.94 0.50
CA THR A 32 7.34 -14.83 1.80
C THR A 32 5.85 -14.49 1.65
N VAL A 33 5.50 -13.53 0.78
CA VAL A 33 4.09 -13.19 0.51
C VAL A 33 3.33 -14.38 -0.10
N LYS A 34 3.97 -15.16 -0.99
CA LYS A 34 3.36 -16.37 -1.55
C LYS A 34 3.11 -17.43 -0.48
N ALA A 35 4.08 -17.66 0.41
CA ALA A 35 3.99 -18.66 1.47
C ALA A 35 3.04 -18.25 2.60
N HIS A 36 2.90 -16.95 2.86
CA HIS A 36 2.11 -16.40 3.95
C HIS A 36 1.14 -15.31 3.44
N PRO A 37 0.00 -15.71 2.85
CA PRO A 37 -1.00 -14.77 2.35
C PRO A 37 -1.47 -13.79 3.42
N PHE A 38 -1.52 -12.50 3.06
CA PHE A 38 -2.01 -11.40 3.91
C PHE A 38 -1.24 -11.19 5.22
N LYS A 39 -0.02 -11.75 5.34
CA LYS A 39 0.87 -11.44 6.45
C LYS A 39 1.48 -10.05 6.29
N ASP A 40 1.63 -9.31 7.40
CA ASP A 40 2.34 -8.01 7.44
C ASP A 40 3.87 -8.22 7.41
N VAL A 41 4.37 -8.78 6.31
CA VAL A 41 5.78 -9.15 6.12
C VAL A 41 6.70 -7.94 6.30
N LEU A 42 6.31 -6.79 5.76
CA LEU A 42 7.15 -5.59 5.85
C LEU A 42 7.06 -4.92 7.22
N GLY A 43 5.91 -4.94 7.89
CA GLY A 43 5.80 -4.44 9.26
C GLY A 43 6.60 -5.28 10.26
N GLU A 44 6.57 -6.61 10.11
CA GLU A 44 7.41 -7.49 10.93
C GLU A 44 8.90 -7.21 10.69
N LEU A 45 9.33 -7.13 9.42
CA LEU A 45 10.72 -6.80 9.09
C LEU A 45 11.15 -5.43 9.67
N MET A 46 10.29 -4.42 9.57
CA MET A 46 10.56 -3.10 10.17
C MET A 46 10.74 -3.17 11.68
N THR A 47 9.94 -4.00 12.34
CA THR A 47 10.03 -4.21 13.80
C THR A 47 11.36 -4.86 14.16
N GLU A 48 11.76 -5.92 13.44
CA GLU A 48 13.05 -6.62 13.66
C GLU A 48 14.26 -5.72 13.37
N LEU A 49 14.13 -4.78 12.43
CA LEU A 49 15.16 -3.81 12.08
C LEU A 49 15.16 -2.56 12.96
N ASP A 50 14.29 -2.48 13.97
CA ASP A 50 14.10 -1.31 14.86
C ASP A 50 13.91 0.00 14.05
N MET A 51 13.15 -0.08 12.96
CA MET A 51 12.92 1.07 12.06
C MET A 51 11.91 2.06 12.60
N LEU A 52 11.17 1.70 13.66
CA LEU A 52 10.23 2.57 14.32
C LEU A 52 10.98 3.39 15.36
N ASP A 53 10.95 4.71 15.24
CA ASP A 53 11.39 5.58 16.33
C ASP A 53 10.37 5.42 17.47
N THR A 54 10.68 4.56 18.44
CA THR A 54 9.84 4.27 19.62
C THR A 54 10.34 5.00 20.87
N GLY A 55 11.41 5.78 20.74
CA GLY A 55 12.00 6.54 21.84
C GLY A 55 11.17 7.76 22.24
N SER A 56 11.52 8.36 23.38
CA SER A 56 10.88 9.57 23.92
C SER A 56 10.99 10.82 23.03
N LYS A 57 11.79 10.75 21.96
CA LYS A 57 11.97 11.80 20.94
C LYS A 57 11.23 11.52 19.63
N SER A 58 10.53 10.38 19.54
CA SER A 58 9.73 10.05 18.38
C SER A 58 8.67 11.11 18.13
N LYS A 59 8.66 11.65 16.92
CA LYS A 59 7.69 12.67 16.52
C LYS A 59 6.33 12.08 16.13
N LEU A 60 6.31 10.77 15.83
CA LEU A 60 5.13 10.09 15.29
C LEU A 60 4.55 9.08 16.30
N CYS A 61 5.35 8.61 17.27
CA CYS A 61 4.95 7.65 18.32
C CYS A 61 4.21 6.41 17.75
N GLN A 62 4.63 5.93 16.59
CA GLN A 62 3.99 4.82 15.92
C GLN A 62 4.34 3.49 16.58
N ASN A 63 3.33 2.63 16.70
CA ASN A 63 3.50 1.23 17.08
C ASN A 63 2.76 0.38 16.04
N LEU A 64 3.41 -0.68 15.57
CA LEU A 64 2.78 -1.60 14.63
C LEU A 64 1.86 -2.55 15.39
N THR A 65 0.71 -2.83 14.79
CA THR A 65 -0.30 -3.72 15.38
C THR A 65 0.08 -5.17 15.07
N PRO A 66 0.19 -6.06 16.08
CA PRO A 66 0.43 -7.48 15.83
C PRO A 66 -0.67 -8.12 14.97
N SER A 67 -0.28 -8.99 14.05
CA SER A 67 -1.20 -9.67 13.11
C SER A 67 -2.36 -10.38 13.81
N ASP A 68 -2.11 -11.03 14.95
CA ASP A 68 -3.17 -11.74 15.70
C ASP A 68 -4.26 -10.80 16.23
N LEU A 69 -3.87 -9.59 16.68
CA LEU A 69 -4.81 -8.59 17.15
C LEU A 69 -5.64 -8.02 16.00
N SER A 70 -4.98 -7.78 14.86
CA SER A 70 -5.62 -7.33 13.64
C SER A 70 -6.63 -8.34 13.08
N ASP A 71 -6.27 -9.64 13.08
CA ASP A 71 -7.15 -10.73 12.67
C ASP A 71 -8.36 -10.85 13.60
N ALA A 72 -8.15 -10.75 14.92
CA ALA A 72 -9.24 -10.76 15.89
C ALA A 72 -10.20 -9.58 15.68
N LEU A 73 -9.67 -8.36 15.56
CA LEU A 73 -10.47 -7.16 15.34
C LEU A 73 -11.26 -7.24 14.03
N SER A 74 -10.63 -7.71 12.96
CA SER A 74 -11.27 -7.85 11.65
C SER A 74 -12.44 -8.84 11.70
N ARG A 75 -12.31 -9.95 12.44
CA ARG A 75 -13.40 -10.91 12.66
C ARG A 75 -14.55 -10.33 13.46
N MET A 76 -14.27 -9.48 14.45
CA MET A 76 -15.29 -8.80 15.25
C MET A 76 -16.05 -7.73 14.48
N LEU A 77 -15.37 -6.99 13.61
CA LEU A 77 -15.94 -5.92 12.78
C LEU A 77 -16.54 -6.43 11.47
N ASN A 78 -16.42 -7.74 11.19
CA ASN A 78 -16.67 -8.30 9.88
C ASN A 78 -18.13 -8.15 9.44
N ASP A 79 -18.36 -7.15 8.59
CA ASP A 79 -19.56 -7.03 7.80
C ASP A 79 -19.14 -7.08 6.33
N THR A 80 -19.03 -8.30 5.80
CA THR A 80 -18.67 -8.53 4.38
C THR A 80 -19.69 -7.93 3.42
N SER A 81 -20.87 -7.52 3.88
CA SER A 81 -21.83 -6.82 3.01
C SER A 81 -21.39 -5.37 2.70
N LYS A 82 -20.45 -4.80 3.48
CA LYS A 82 -20.01 -3.43 3.26
C LYS A 82 -19.08 -3.33 2.05
N PRO A 83 -19.40 -2.46 1.08
CA PRO A 83 -18.59 -2.29 -0.12
C PRO A 83 -17.32 -1.46 0.13
N SER A 84 -17.12 -0.94 1.34
CA SER A 84 -16.00 -0.05 1.65
C SER A 84 -15.41 -0.30 3.03
N LEU A 85 -14.08 -0.29 3.10
CA LEU A 85 -13.29 -0.31 4.33
C LEU A 85 -12.41 0.94 4.36
N SER A 86 -12.30 1.56 5.53
CA SER A 86 -11.46 2.74 5.72
C SER A 86 -10.62 2.60 6.98
N ASP A 87 -9.38 3.05 6.88
CA ASP A 87 -8.45 3.14 8.01
C ASP A 87 -7.63 4.43 7.85
N ILE A 88 -7.86 5.39 8.75
CA ILE A 88 -7.30 6.75 8.67
C ILE A 88 -5.90 6.87 9.31
N CYS A 89 -5.43 5.78 9.92
CA CYS A 89 -4.11 5.60 10.50
C CYS A 89 -3.58 4.21 10.12
N CYS A 90 -3.54 3.93 8.81
CA CYS A 90 -3.43 2.56 8.31
C CYS A 90 -2.09 1.88 8.60
N GLY A 91 -1.05 2.62 8.98
CA GLY A 91 0.29 2.08 9.21
C GLY A 91 0.78 1.28 8.01
N THR A 92 1.33 0.10 8.27
CA THR A 92 1.75 -0.88 7.25
C THR A 92 0.58 -1.60 6.56
N GLY A 93 -0.65 -1.39 7.02
CA GLY A 93 -1.87 -1.96 6.43
C GLY A 93 -2.31 -3.29 7.01
N VAL A 94 -1.81 -3.72 8.17
CA VAL A 94 -2.14 -5.03 8.75
C VAL A 94 -3.66 -5.25 8.91
N LEU A 95 -4.41 -4.23 9.34
CA LEU A 95 -5.89 -4.30 9.44
C LEU A 95 -6.55 -4.55 8.09
N ILE A 96 -6.02 -3.91 7.04
CA ILE A 96 -6.50 -4.09 5.68
C ILE A 96 -6.17 -5.50 5.18
N LEU A 97 -4.96 -6.00 5.42
CA LEU A 97 -4.58 -7.35 5.05
C LEU A 97 -5.47 -8.39 5.73
N SER A 98 -5.73 -8.26 7.04
CA SER A 98 -6.65 -9.13 7.78
C SER A 98 -8.08 -9.11 7.23
N ASN A 99 -8.61 -7.94 6.87
CA ASN A 99 -9.92 -7.84 6.24
C ASN A 99 -9.96 -8.47 4.84
N LEU A 100 -8.92 -8.28 4.02
CA LEU A 100 -8.82 -8.90 2.70
C LEU A 100 -8.73 -10.42 2.78
N LYS A 101 -8.02 -10.95 3.79
CA LYS A 101 -7.98 -12.39 4.09
C LYS A 101 -9.38 -12.94 4.38
N ILE A 102 -10.12 -12.31 5.30
CA ILE A 102 -11.49 -12.72 5.64
C ILE A 102 -12.41 -12.63 4.41
N ARG A 103 -12.28 -11.57 3.61
CA ARG A 103 -13.03 -11.40 2.37
C ARG A 103 -12.80 -12.56 1.41
N LEU A 104 -11.52 -12.89 1.16
CA LEU A 104 -11.14 -14.00 0.30
C LEU A 104 -11.70 -15.34 0.84
N GLU A 105 -11.54 -15.60 2.14
CA GLU A 105 -12.03 -16.82 2.81
C GLU A 105 -13.57 -16.95 2.76
N SER A 106 -14.29 -15.82 2.70
CA SER A 106 -15.76 -15.82 2.63
C SER A 106 -16.34 -16.19 1.26
N ASN A 107 -15.52 -16.34 0.21
CA ASN A 107 -15.93 -16.69 -1.17
C ASN A 107 -17.04 -15.80 -1.77
N THR A 108 -17.13 -14.56 -1.29
CA THR A 108 -18.01 -13.54 -1.87
C THR A 108 -17.38 -12.91 -3.10
N ASN A 109 -18.24 -12.56 -4.06
CA ASN A 109 -17.85 -11.82 -5.27
C ASN A 109 -18.10 -10.31 -5.14
N ASP A 110 -18.60 -9.87 -3.99
CA ASP A 110 -18.89 -8.46 -3.76
C ASP A 110 -17.59 -7.65 -3.77
N GLY A 111 -17.63 -6.49 -4.43
CA GLY A 111 -16.47 -5.61 -4.52
C GLY A 111 -16.05 -5.04 -3.16
N ILE A 112 -14.80 -4.59 -3.06
CA ILE A 112 -14.30 -3.83 -1.91
C ILE A 112 -13.54 -2.58 -2.37
N LYS A 113 -13.88 -1.46 -1.73
CA LYS A 113 -13.20 -0.18 -1.88
C LYS A 113 -12.45 0.17 -0.60
N LEU A 114 -11.14 0.38 -0.70
CA LEU A 114 -10.32 0.81 0.42
C LEU A 114 -10.07 2.31 0.37
N VAL A 115 -10.27 3.00 1.49
CA VAL A 115 -9.95 4.42 1.66
C VAL A 115 -9.04 4.58 2.86
N LEU A 116 -7.74 4.71 2.60
CA LEU A 116 -6.70 4.64 3.61
C LEU A 116 -5.99 5.98 3.76
N ASN A 117 -5.51 6.27 4.97
CA ASN A 117 -4.65 7.41 5.22
C ASN A 117 -3.61 7.06 6.30
N ASP A 118 -2.43 7.64 6.20
CA ASP A 118 -1.50 7.73 7.32
C ASP A 118 -0.72 9.05 7.27
N MET A 119 -0.33 9.57 8.44
CA MET A 119 0.51 10.77 8.48
C MET A 119 1.94 10.48 8.04
N ASP A 120 2.42 9.23 8.18
CA ASP A 120 3.73 8.82 7.70
C ASP A 120 3.68 8.29 6.26
N SER A 121 4.42 8.95 5.38
CA SER A 121 4.54 8.57 3.98
C SER A 121 5.21 7.20 3.77
N LEU A 122 6.10 6.77 4.67
CA LEU A 122 6.74 5.46 4.59
C LEU A 122 5.71 4.35 4.84
N MET A 123 4.86 4.53 5.86
CA MET A 123 3.75 3.64 6.18
C MET A 123 2.80 3.50 5.00
N CYS A 124 2.37 4.63 4.41
CA CYS A 124 1.54 4.64 3.22
C CYS A 124 2.15 3.84 2.05
N LYS A 125 3.46 3.97 1.82
CA LYS A 125 4.19 3.27 0.75
C LYS A 125 4.26 1.77 1.02
N ILE A 126 4.48 1.37 2.27
CA ILE A 126 4.53 -0.03 2.68
C ILE A 126 3.15 -0.67 2.56
N CYS A 127 2.12 0.00 3.07
CA CYS A 127 0.73 -0.41 2.90
C CYS A 127 0.39 -0.65 1.43
N MET A 128 0.74 0.29 0.54
CA MET A 128 0.56 0.14 -0.91
C MET A 128 1.25 -1.12 -1.45
N ILE A 129 2.54 -1.33 -1.13
CA ILE A 129 3.31 -2.48 -1.61
C ILE A 129 2.62 -3.78 -1.18
N GLN A 130 2.24 -3.89 0.10
CA GLN A 130 1.62 -5.12 0.62
C GLN A 130 0.26 -5.38 0.00
N ILE A 131 -0.55 -4.34 -0.20
CA ILE A 131 -1.84 -4.44 -0.89
C ILE A 131 -1.65 -4.92 -2.34
N GLU A 132 -0.75 -4.30 -3.11
CA GLU A 132 -0.56 -4.63 -4.53
C GLU A 132 -0.07 -6.06 -4.74
N TRP A 133 0.87 -6.52 -3.92
CA TRP A 133 1.40 -7.88 -4.05
C TRP A 133 0.42 -8.94 -3.56
N ASN A 134 -0.33 -8.70 -2.49
CA ASN A 134 -1.41 -9.60 -2.10
C ASN A 134 -2.54 -9.62 -3.14
N ASN A 135 -2.88 -8.47 -3.73
CA ASN A 135 -3.83 -8.41 -4.83
C ASN A 135 -3.36 -9.22 -6.04
N SER A 136 -2.11 -9.04 -6.46
CA SER A 136 -1.52 -9.71 -7.62
C SER A 136 -1.34 -11.21 -7.44
N ILE A 137 -1.04 -11.67 -6.22
CA ILE A 137 -0.70 -13.08 -5.95
C ILE A 137 -1.92 -13.89 -5.48
N HIS A 138 -2.79 -13.30 -4.65
CA HIS A 138 -3.83 -14.04 -3.94
C HIS A 138 -5.25 -13.64 -4.38
N ILE A 139 -5.55 -12.34 -4.52
CA ILE A 139 -6.89 -11.88 -4.92
C ILE A 139 -7.13 -12.14 -6.41
N LYS A 140 -6.19 -11.77 -7.30
CA LYS A 140 -6.20 -12.11 -8.74
C LYS A 140 -7.54 -11.89 -9.46
N GLY A 141 -8.25 -10.82 -9.12
CA GLY A 141 -9.54 -10.49 -9.73
C GLY A 141 -10.72 -11.39 -9.33
N LEU A 142 -10.59 -12.18 -8.25
CA LEU A 142 -11.68 -12.98 -7.69
C LEU A 142 -12.87 -12.12 -7.25
N PHE A 143 -12.64 -10.86 -6.90
CA PHE A 143 -13.68 -9.85 -6.66
C PHE A 143 -13.20 -8.46 -7.13
N PRO A 144 -14.13 -7.52 -7.44
CA PRO A 144 -13.76 -6.15 -7.76
C PRO A 144 -13.00 -5.49 -6.60
N PHE A 145 -11.83 -4.95 -6.90
CA PHE A 145 -10.94 -4.38 -5.89
C PHE A 145 -10.49 -2.98 -6.32
N SER A 146 -10.64 -2.00 -5.42
CA SER A 146 -10.11 -0.65 -5.63
C SER A 146 -9.60 -0.06 -4.32
N TYR A 147 -8.58 0.78 -4.39
CA TYR A 147 -8.02 1.43 -3.22
C TYR A 147 -7.49 2.84 -3.53
N ILE A 148 -7.44 3.66 -2.50
CA ILE A 148 -6.70 4.91 -2.45
C ILE A 148 -6.04 5.08 -1.08
N ILE A 149 -4.80 5.54 -1.06
CA ILE A 149 -4.00 5.77 0.14
C ILE A 149 -3.53 7.22 0.11
N TYR A 150 -3.98 7.98 1.10
CA TYR A 150 -3.60 9.36 1.30
C TYR A 150 -2.47 9.47 2.33
N ASN A 151 -1.70 10.56 2.24
CA ASN A 151 -0.72 10.93 3.25
C ASN A 151 -1.04 12.30 3.84
N HIS A 152 -1.94 12.32 4.82
CA HIS A 152 -2.38 13.53 5.49
C HIS A 152 -2.33 13.42 7.01
N ASN A 153 -2.14 14.56 7.65
CA ASN A 153 -2.48 14.67 9.06
C ASN A 153 -4.01 14.61 9.21
N THR A 154 -4.52 13.52 9.77
CA THR A 154 -5.96 13.29 9.92
C THR A 154 -6.69 14.40 10.65
N ILE A 155 -6.04 15.10 11.59
CA ILE A 155 -6.67 16.14 12.41
C ILE A 155 -6.71 17.48 11.65
N THR A 156 -5.58 17.89 11.07
CA THR A 156 -5.45 19.24 10.48
C THR A 156 -5.76 19.29 8.99
N GLU A 157 -5.69 18.16 8.30
CA GLU A 157 -5.82 18.04 6.84
C GLU A 157 -7.02 17.16 6.42
N TYR A 158 -7.93 16.81 7.34
CA TYR A 158 -9.08 15.91 7.09
C TYR A 158 -9.85 16.21 5.80
N LYS A 159 -10.12 17.49 5.55
CA LYS A 159 -10.88 17.96 4.37
C LYS A 159 -10.23 17.60 3.03
N HIS A 160 -8.94 17.26 3.01
CA HIS A 160 -8.20 16.91 1.80
C HIS A 160 -8.33 15.44 1.40
N PHE A 161 -8.98 14.60 2.21
CA PHE A 161 -9.18 13.20 1.86
C PHE A 161 -10.55 12.63 2.26
N ALA A 162 -11.29 13.29 3.15
CA ALA A 162 -12.60 12.83 3.59
C ALA A 162 -13.71 12.94 2.53
N ASN A 163 -13.63 13.94 1.64
CA ASN A 163 -14.67 14.26 0.66
C ASN A 163 -14.25 13.95 -0.79
N GLY A 164 -13.32 13.01 -0.96
CA GLY A 164 -12.71 12.71 -2.25
C GLY A 164 -11.44 13.52 -2.53
N ILE A 165 -10.92 13.37 -3.75
CA ILE A 165 -9.68 14.00 -4.19
C ILE A 165 -9.90 15.49 -4.42
N THR A 166 -9.00 16.30 -3.87
CA THR A 166 -8.90 17.75 -4.00
C THR A 166 -7.53 18.11 -4.59
N GLU A 167 -7.33 19.36 -4.98
CA GLU A 167 -6.03 19.85 -5.45
C GLU A 167 -4.92 19.71 -4.39
N GLN A 168 -5.30 19.65 -3.12
CA GLN A 168 -4.38 19.55 -1.98
C GLN A 168 -4.22 18.10 -1.49
N SER A 169 -4.89 17.14 -2.12
CA SER A 169 -4.76 15.73 -1.75
C SER A 169 -3.36 15.21 -2.03
N LYS A 170 -2.76 14.56 -1.04
CA LYS A 170 -1.48 13.85 -1.13
C LYS A 170 -1.78 12.37 -1.28
N VAL A 171 -1.85 11.87 -2.52
CA VAL A 171 -2.13 10.46 -2.83
C VAL A 171 -0.82 9.71 -3.02
N VAL A 172 -0.57 8.69 -2.20
CA VAL A 172 0.63 7.85 -2.23
C VAL A 172 0.39 6.54 -2.98
N GLY A 173 -0.81 5.97 -2.92
CA GLY A 173 -1.15 4.74 -3.63
C GLY A 173 -2.58 4.81 -4.16
N CYS A 174 -2.83 4.29 -5.34
CA CYS A 174 -4.17 4.20 -5.90
C CYS A 174 -4.23 3.15 -7.00
N SER A 175 -5.37 2.46 -7.11
CA SER A 175 -5.65 1.56 -8.24
C SER A 175 -5.60 2.25 -9.61
N ASP A 176 -5.76 3.57 -9.65
CA ASP A 176 -5.41 4.39 -10.81
C ASP A 176 -4.10 5.17 -10.53
N PRO A 177 -2.95 4.71 -11.05
CA PRO A 177 -1.66 5.37 -10.82
C PRO A 177 -1.61 6.84 -11.25
N ARG A 178 -2.49 7.28 -12.15
CA ARG A 178 -2.54 8.68 -12.61
C ARG A 178 -2.99 9.65 -11.51
N LEU A 179 -3.66 9.14 -10.49
CA LEU A 179 -4.11 9.91 -9.32
C LEU A 179 -3.02 10.06 -8.25
N ILE A 180 -1.92 9.33 -8.35
CA ILE A 180 -0.81 9.40 -7.38
C ILE A 180 -0.10 10.74 -7.52
N THR A 181 0.10 11.44 -6.39
CA THR A 181 0.67 12.78 -6.38
C THR A 181 2.17 12.82 -6.14
N GLU A 182 2.78 11.70 -5.75
CA GLU A 182 4.22 11.57 -5.53
C GLU A 182 5.01 11.90 -6.81
N ASP A 183 5.90 12.89 -6.73
CA ASP A 183 6.67 13.41 -7.87
C ASP A 183 7.47 12.35 -8.62
N VAL A 184 7.96 11.34 -7.90
CA VAL A 184 8.73 10.26 -8.51
C VAL A 184 7.86 9.37 -9.40
N ILE A 185 6.59 9.17 -9.02
CA ILE A 185 5.62 8.39 -9.79
C ILE A 185 5.10 9.23 -10.96
N LYS A 186 4.74 10.50 -10.73
CA LYS A 186 4.31 11.42 -11.79
C LYS A 186 5.33 11.50 -12.93
N ARG A 187 6.60 11.69 -12.60
CA ARG A 187 7.70 11.71 -13.59
C ARG A 187 7.84 10.38 -14.31
N GLY A 188 7.83 9.27 -13.57
CA GLY A 188 7.95 7.93 -14.17
C GLY A 188 6.79 7.59 -15.12
N LEU A 189 5.56 7.97 -14.77
CA LEU A 189 4.40 7.81 -15.65
C LEU A 189 4.54 8.67 -16.91
N PHE A 190 4.93 9.94 -16.77
CA PHE A 190 5.16 10.83 -17.91
C PHE A 190 6.20 10.24 -18.88
N GLU A 191 7.33 9.75 -18.37
CA GLU A 191 8.37 9.09 -19.18
C GLU A 191 7.84 7.82 -19.88
N LYS A 192 7.09 6.99 -19.15
CA LYS A 192 6.49 5.76 -19.68
C LYS A 192 5.51 6.05 -20.83
N TYR A 193 4.63 7.04 -20.67
CA TYR A 193 3.67 7.42 -21.72
C TYR A 193 4.32 8.13 -22.90
N LYS A 194 5.35 8.96 -22.65
CA LYS A 194 6.15 9.56 -23.72
C LYS A 194 6.72 8.48 -24.63
N ASN A 195 7.35 7.46 -24.07
CA ASN A 195 7.98 6.38 -24.84
C ASN A 195 6.98 5.54 -25.65
N LEU A 196 5.77 5.30 -25.10
CA LEU A 196 4.68 4.59 -25.80
C LEU A 196 4.17 5.34 -27.04
N VAL A 197 4.11 6.67 -26.99
CA VAL A 197 3.69 7.50 -28.14
C VAL A 197 4.76 7.47 -29.24
N PHE A 198 6.04 7.55 -28.88
CA PHE A 198 7.12 7.52 -29.87
C PHE A 198 7.36 6.14 -30.48
N SER A 199 7.10 5.05 -29.75
CA SER A 199 7.22 3.68 -30.29
C SER A 199 6.11 3.30 -31.28
N ASN A 200 4.97 3.99 -31.27
CA ASN A 200 3.85 3.75 -32.18
C ASN A 200 3.88 4.65 -33.43
N CYS A 201 4.93 5.47 -33.58
CA CYS A 201 5.14 6.35 -34.74
C CYS A 201 6.38 5.98 -35.57
N ALA A 202 6.99 4.82 -35.32
CA ALA A 202 8.11 4.24 -36.05
C ALA A 202 7.70 2.89 -36.63
#